data_AF-V8D157-F1
#
_entry.id   AF-V8D157-F1
#
_cell.length_a   1.000
_cell.length_b   1.000
_cell.length_c   1.000
_cell.angle_alpha   90.00
_cell.angle_beta   90.00
_cell.angle_gamma   90.00
#
_symmetry.space_group_name_H-M   'P 1'
#
loop_
_entity.id
_entity.type
_entity.pdbx_description
1 polymer ?
#
loop_
_entity_poly.entity_id
_entity_poly.type
_entity_poly.pdbx_seq_one_letter_code
_entity_poly.pdbx_strand_id
1 'polypeptide(L)'
;MLVIDAQLHEPAMSLEWAGADQLTRFDLMTEVTLAHMRAVGVDRAVLYPISELGWGEYAAARLPDRFSMVVGALVASEDGSMALRGAAGSVPIPSIDEWVTEKSHTPGVLGIRLGRPSADLFEPALKACAREGLPIVVLPPSKSSDPRAFGGDFTAIETIAQRYPELTLIVDHLGLSQWPSPLDSPPFKELPGLLELAKYPNVAIKFAGAHSMSQQPYPFDDLWPHLRPIVDAYGAHRLMWGTDISRFYTRVGFSKFPTPGPGQNQPTYLDGIASELVRPDDGPVVPHNYAQALFHLKESDQLSVEEKEWIFGRTIQELLRWP
;
A
#
# COMPACT_ATOMS: atom_id res chain seq x y z
N MET A 1 -5.92 16.53 15.28
CA MET A 1 -6.18 15.99 13.93
C MET A 1 -6.11 14.48 14.02
N LEU A 2 -7.07 13.77 13.43
CA LEU A 2 -7.05 12.32 13.30
C LEU A 2 -5.92 11.89 12.34
N VAL A 3 -5.18 10.84 12.69
CA VAL A 3 -4.12 10.26 11.85
C VAL A 3 -4.45 8.81 11.53
N ILE A 4 -4.70 8.52 10.26
CA ILE A 4 -4.98 7.20 9.72
C ILE A 4 -3.84 6.77 8.81
N ASP A 5 -3.21 5.64 9.12
CA ASP A 5 -2.22 5.02 8.23
C ASP A 5 -2.93 4.12 7.20
N ALA A 6 -3.00 4.57 5.95
CA ALA A 6 -3.72 3.86 4.89
C ALA A 6 -2.95 2.71 4.22
N GLN A 7 -1.82 2.27 4.79
CA GLN A 7 -1.04 1.16 4.22
C GLN A 7 -0.23 0.44 5.30
N LEU A 8 -0.82 -0.60 5.91
CA LEU A 8 -0.08 -1.54 6.74
C LEU A 8 -0.34 -3.00 6.32
N HIS A 9 0.72 -3.75 6.18
CA HIS A 9 0.75 -5.20 6.04
C HIS A 9 0.92 -5.86 7.42
N GLU A 10 1.06 -7.19 7.43
CA GLU A 10 1.39 -7.96 8.61
C GLU A 10 2.65 -7.42 9.30
N PRO A 11 2.67 -7.28 10.64
CA PRO A 11 3.89 -6.96 11.34
C PRO A 11 4.86 -8.15 11.28
N ALA A 12 6.16 -7.85 11.13
CA ALA A 12 7.19 -8.86 11.25
C ALA A 12 7.29 -9.36 12.70
N MET A 13 7.11 -10.67 12.88
CA MET A 13 7.18 -11.34 14.18
C MET A 13 8.45 -12.17 14.28
N SER A 14 9.18 -12.06 15.39
CA SER A 14 10.52 -12.64 15.48
C SER A 14 10.61 -14.13 15.66
N LEU A 15 9.55 -14.73 16.18
CA LEU A 15 9.46 -16.15 16.43
C LEU A 15 8.53 -16.78 15.42
N GLU A 16 8.78 -18.04 15.06
CA GLU A 16 7.93 -18.74 14.10
C GLU A 16 6.54 -19.10 14.66
N TRP A 17 6.39 -19.14 15.98
CA TRP A 17 5.12 -19.51 16.65
C TRP A 17 4.53 -20.83 16.10
N ALA A 18 5.38 -21.78 15.71
CA ALA A 18 4.99 -23.01 15.02
C ALA A 18 4.01 -23.91 15.81
N GLY A 19 3.86 -23.69 17.12
CA GLY A 19 2.90 -24.39 17.97
C GLY A 19 1.72 -23.52 18.46
N ALA A 20 1.66 -22.24 18.09
CA ALA A 20 0.53 -21.38 18.43
C ALA A 20 -0.61 -21.60 17.44
N ASP A 21 -1.85 -21.60 17.94
CA ASP A 21 -3.01 -21.57 17.06
C ASP A 21 -3.11 -20.23 16.30
N GLN A 22 -3.97 -20.23 15.28
CA GLN A 22 -4.15 -19.07 14.41
C GLN A 22 -4.64 -17.83 15.18
N LEU A 23 -5.55 -18.00 16.14
CA LEU A 23 -6.12 -16.89 16.90
C LEU A 23 -5.05 -16.22 17.76
N THR A 24 -4.22 -17.01 18.44
CA THR A 24 -3.09 -16.50 19.24
C THR A 24 -2.13 -15.68 18.39
N ARG A 25 -1.85 -16.13 17.15
CA ARG A 25 -1.02 -15.38 16.20
C ARG A 25 -1.68 -14.08 15.77
N PHE A 26 -2.98 -14.10 15.44
CA PHE A 26 -3.71 -12.90 15.05
C PHE A 26 -3.84 -11.89 16.18
N ASP A 27 -4.03 -12.33 17.43
CA ASP A 27 -4.02 -11.47 18.60
C ASP A 27 -2.67 -10.75 18.71
N LEU A 28 -1.57 -11.50 18.65
CA LEU A 28 -0.24 -10.92 18.74
C LEU A 28 0.07 -9.94 17.61
N MET A 29 -0.27 -10.27 16.36
CA MET A 29 -0.10 -9.37 15.22
C MET A 29 -0.90 -8.06 15.43
N THR A 30 -2.14 -8.18 15.91
CA THR A 30 -3.00 -7.05 16.23
C THR A 30 -2.39 -6.18 17.35
N GLU A 31 -1.93 -6.79 18.43
CA GLU A 31 -1.33 -6.12 19.58
C GLU A 31 -0.04 -5.37 19.22
N VAL A 32 0.85 -6.00 18.45
CA VAL A 32 2.11 -5.39 17.99
C VAL A 32 1.83 -4.21 17.06
N THR A 33 0.92 -4.38 16.11
CA THR A 33 0.53 -3.30 15.19
C THR A 33 -0.03 -2.10 15.96
N LEU A 34 -0.92 -2.38 16.93
CA LEU A 34 -1.51 -1.36 17.79
C LEU A 34 -0.47 -0.62 18.64
N ALA A 35 0.51 -1.36 19.19
CA ALA A 35 1.60 -0.78 19.97
C ALA A 35 2.47 0.16 19.11
N HIS A 36 2.82 -0.25 17.88
CA HIS A 36 3.60 0.57 16.95
C HIS A 36 2.86 1.87 16.58
N MET A 37 1.58 1.78 16.22
CA MET A 37 0.76 2.96 15.92
C MET A 37 0.71 3.93 17.10
N ARG A 38 0.44 3.41 18.30
CA ARG A 38 0.38 4.23 19.53
C ARG A 38 1.70 4.92 19.85
N ALA A 39 2.83 4.27 19.58
CA ALA A 39 4.15 4.84 19.87
C ALA A 39 4.43 6.12 19.06
N VAL A 40 3.81 6.29 17.90
CA VAL A 40 4.00 7.46 17.02
C VAL A 40 2.78 8.38 16.93
N GLY A 41 1.68 8.03 17.60
CA GLY A 41 0.45 8.83 17.58
C GLY A 41 -0.42 8.61 16.33
N VAL A 42 -0.39 7.41 15.74
CA VAL A 42 -1.36 7.00 14.71
C VAL A 42 -2.61 6.45 15.38
N ASP A 43 -3.77 7.02 15.01
CA ASP A 43 -5.05 6.68 15.61
C ASP A 43 -5.64 5.42 15.00
N ARG A 44 -5.60 5.29 13.67
CA ARG A 44 -6.26 4.22 12.92
C ARG A 44 -5.38 3.68 11.79
N ALA A 45 -5.68 2.47 11.31
CA ALA A 45 -4.98 1.90 10.17
C ALA A 45 -5.89 1.12 9.22
N VAL A 46 -5.57 1.21 7.93
CA VAL A 46 -6.11 0.35 6.88
C VAL A 46 -5.10 -0.76 6.59
N LEU A 47 -5.52 -1.99 6.86
CA LEU A 47 -4.73 -3.20 6.73
C LEU A 47 -4.80 -3.76 5.30
N TYR A 48 -3.70 -4.34 4.86
CA TYR A 48 -3.53 -4.98 3.56
C TYR A 48 -2.93 -6.38 3.76
N PRO A 49 -3.67 -7.36 4.27
CA PRO A 49 -3.13 -8.70 4.48
C PRO A 49 -2.67 -9.33 3.16
N ILE A 50 -1.50 -9.98 3.17
CA ILE A 50 -0.91 -10.70 2.02
C ILE A 50 -0.67 -12.18 2.37
N SER A 51 -0.14 -12.45 3.55
CA SER A 51 0.24 -13.80 4.00
C SER A 51 -0.82 -14.42 4.88
N GLU A 52 -1.44 -13.59 5.73
CA GLU A 52 -2.43 -14.00 6.72
C GLU A 52 -3.79 -13.40 6.35
N LEU A 53 -4.39 -13.91 5.27
CA LEU A 53 -5.59 -13.31 4.65
C LEU A 53 -6.76 -13.08 5.63
N GLY A 54 -6.87 -13.88 6.69
CA GLY A 54 -7.89 -13.73 7.73
C GLY A 54 -7.58 -12.73 8.85
N TRP A 55 -6.33 -12.25 8.97
CA TRP A 55 -5.93 -11.36 10.07
C TRP A 55 -6.60 -9.99 9.99
N GLY A 56 -6.73 -9.43 8.78
CA GLY A 56 -7.38 -8.12 8.60
C GLY A 56 -8.84 -8.14 9.07
N GLU A 57 -9.59 -9.18 8.69
CA GLU A 57 -10.98 -9.38 9.12
C GLU A 57 -11.06 -9.57 10.63
N TYR A 58 -10.15 -10.36 11.21
CA TYR A 58 -10.04 -10.54 12.65
C TYR A 58 -9.81 -9.23 13.41
N ALA A 59 -8.81 -8.44 12.99
CA ALA A 59 -8.44 -7.19 13.64
C ALA A 59 -9.55 -6.14 13.54
N ALA A 60 -10.18 -6.02 12.37
CA ALA A 60 -11.28 -5.07 12.14
C ALA A 60 -12.55 -5.46 12.92
N ALA A 61 -12.86 -6.75 13.05
CA ALA A 61 -14.00 -7.20 13.86
C ALA A 61 -13.79 -6.94 15.36
N ARG A 62 -12.55 -7.08 15.85
CA ARG A 62 -12.23 -6.91 17.28
C ARG A 62 -12.06 -5.45 17.70
N LEU A 63 -11.51 -4.62 16.82
CA LEU A 63 -11.21 -3.21 17.08
C LEU A 63 -11.65 -2.33 15.90
N PRO A 64 -12.96 -2.25 15.60
CA PRO A 64 -13.48 -1.57 14.41
C PRO A 64 -13.19 -0.06 14.37
N ASP A 65 -13.00 0.56 15.54
CA ASP A 65 -12.62 1.98 15.65
C ASP A 65 -11.13 2.23 15.36
N ARG A 66 -10.33 1.17 15.25
CA ARG A 66 -8.87 1.21 15.08
C ARG A 66 -8.40 0.61 13.76
N PHE A 67 -9.06 -0.45 13.32
CA PHE A 67 -8.66 -1.21 12.14
C PHE A 67 -9.81 -1.34 11.15
N SER A 68 -9.45 -1.22 9.89
CA SER A 68 -10.23 -1.65 8.74
C SER A 68 -9.26 -2.21 7.71
N MET A 69 -9.73 -2.69 6.57
CA MET A 69 -8.87 -3.35 5.60
C MET A 69 -9.28 -3.07 4.17
N VAL A 70 -8.32 -3.22 3.28
CA VAL A 70 -8.57 -3.45 1.86
C VAL A 70 -8.13 -4.87 1.56
N VAL A 71 -9.06 -5.67 1.07
CA VAL A 71 -8.81 -7.09 0.74
C VAL A 71 -8.21 -7.20 -0.66
N GLY A 72 -7.42 -8.23 -0.93
CA GLY A 72 -6.98 -8.52 -2.30
C GLY A 72 -5.50 -8.80 -2.45
N ALA A 73 -4.87 -8.04 -3.37
CA ALA A 73 -3.82 -8.46 -4.29
C ALA A 73 -4.35 -9.44 -5.36
N LEU A 74 -5.52 -9.09 -5.92
CA LEU A 74 -6.12 -9.83 -7.03
C LEU A 74 -5.18 -9.85 -8.23
N VAL A 75 -5.00 -11.04 -8.79
CA VAL A 75 -4.24 -11.29 -10.02
C VAL A 75 -5.12 -12.10 -10.97
N ALA A 76 -4.98 -11.80 -12.26
CA ALA A 76 -5.62 -12.56 -13.33
C ALA A 76 -4.58 -13.46 -14.01
N SER A 77 -4.98 -14.69 -14.30
CA SER A 77 -4.24 -15.61 -15.16
C SER A 77 -4.53 -15.33 -16.64
N GLU A 78 -3.73 -15.89 -17.55
CA GLU A 78 -3.93 -15.73 -19.00
C GLU A 78 -5.29 -16.30 -19.50
N ASP A 79 -5.83 -17.29 -18.79
CA ASP A 79 -7.14 -17.88 -19.08
C ASP A 79 -8.33 -17.07 -18.49
N GLY A 80 -8.04 -15.92 -17.86
CA GLY A 80 -9.04 -15.06 -17.23
C GLY A 80 -9.44 -15.49 -15.81
N SER A 81 -8.88 -16.59 -15.28
CA SER A 81 -9.14 -16.99 -13.89
C SER A 81 -8.56 -15.97 -12.90
N MET A 82 -9.31 -15.73 -11.81
CA MET A 82 -8.94 -14.78 -10.76
C MET A 82 -8.40 -15.51 -9.53
N ALA A 83 -7.41 -14.91 -8.88
CA ALA A 83 -6.87 -15.42 -7.63
C ALA A 83 -6.40 -14.29 -6.70
N LEU A 84 -6.38 -14.55 -5.40
CA LEU A 84 -5.67 -13.74 -4.42
C LEU A 84 -4.21 -14.14 -4.42
N ARG A 85 -3.29 -13.18 -4.61
CA ARG A 85 -1.88 -13.42 -4.39
C ARG A 85 -1.60 -13.57 -2.89
N GLY A 86 -1.11 -14.74 -2.49
CA GLY A 86 -0.60 -15.00 -1.14
C GLY A 86 0.90 -15.28 -1.11
N ALA A 87 1.52 -15.17 0.06
CA ALA A 87 2.95 -15.49 0.22
C ALA A 87 3.28 -16.97 -0.03
N ALA A 88 2.34 -17.88 0.27
CA ALA A 88 2.48 -19.32 0.01
C ALA A 88 1.97 -19.77 -1.37
N GLY A 89 1.53 -18.83 -2.21
CA GLY A 89 0.91 -19.11 -3.51
C GLY A 89 -0.42 -18.38 -3.71
N SER A 90 -0.94 -18.46 -4.93
CA SER A 90 -2.23 -17.83 -5.27
C SER A 90 -3.40 -18.70 -4.82
N VAL A 91 -4.43 -18.07 -4.25
CA VAL A 91 -5.69 -18.72 -3.85
C VAL A 91 -6.76 -18.44 -4.90
N PRO A 92 -7.26 -19.45 -5.65
CA PRO A 92 -8.25 -19.23 -6.69
C PRO A 92 -9.57 -18.62 -6.15
N ILE A 93 -10.19 -17.76 -6.96
CA ILE A 93 -11.50 -17.18 -6.72
C ILE A 93 -12.45 -17.71 -7.80
N PRO A 94 -13.37 -18.62 -7.46
CA PRO A 94 -14.25 -19.25 -8.46
C PRO A 94 -15.19 -18.26 -9.17
N SER A 95 -15.76 -17.31 -8.44
CA SER A 95 -16.61 -16.24 -8.97
C SER A 95 -16.16 -14.92 -8.35
N ILE A 96 -15.52 -14.07 -9.16
CA ILE A 96 -14.98 -12.80 -8.68
C ILE A 96 -16.08 -11.78 -8.35
N ASP A 97 -17.20 -11.85 -9.05
CA ASP A 97 -18.36 -10.99 -8.82
C ASP A 97 -19.10 -11.35 -7.53
N GLU A 98 -19.31 -12.64 -7.24
CA GLU A 98 -19.85 -13.08 -5.96
C GLU A 98 -18.86 -12.76 -4.83
N TRP A 99 -17.56 -12.99 -5.04
CA TRP A 99 -16.53 -12.67 -4.05
C TRP A 99 -16.48 -11.18 -3.72
N VAL A 100 -16.53 -10.28 -4.71
CA VAL A 100 -16.60 -8.83 -4.47
C VAL A 100 -17.85 -8.46 -3.66
N THR A 101 -19.00 -9.08 -3.97
CA THR A 101 -20.28 -8.83 -3.28
C THR A 101 -20.28 -9.36 -1.84
N GLU A 102 -19.63 -10.50 -1.59
CA GLU A 102 -19.43 -11.01 -0.24
C GLU A 102 -18.55 -10.04 0.56
N LYS A 103 -17.44 -9.57 -0.05
CA LYS A 103 -16.49 -8.67 0.59
C LYS A 103 -17.06 -7.27 0.82
N SER A 104 -17.92 -6.74 -0.05
CA SER A 104 -18.60 -5.45 0.18
C SER A 104 -19.48 -5.46 1.42
N HIS A 105 -19.99 -6.64 1.83
CA HIS A 105 -20.82 -6.81 3.03
C HIS A 105 -20.05 -7.29 4.26
N THR A 106 -18.75 -7.53 4.15
CA THR A 106 -17.91 -7.98 5.25
C THR A 106 -17.50 -6.78 6.13
N PRO A 107 -17.82 -6.77 7.43
CA PRO A 107 -17.46 -5.66 8.32
C PRO A 107 -15.97 -5.33 8.29
N GLY A 108 -15.63 -4.05 8.13
CA GLY A 108 -14.25 -3.57 8.08
C GLY A 108 -13.59 -3.64 6.70
N VAL A 109 -14.23 -4.23 5.68
CA VAL A 109 -13.73 -4.15 4.29
C VAL A 109 -14.10 -2.79 3.70
N LEU A 110 -13.09 -2.04 3.28
CA LEU A 110 -13.23 -0.69 2.72
C LEU A 110 -12.94 -0.62 1.21
N GLY A 111 -12.42 -1.69 0.63
CA GLY A 111 -12.00 -1.68 -0.76
C GLY A 111 -11.36 -3.00 -1.19
N ILE A 112 -11.07 -3.08 -2.48
CA ILE A 112 -10.35 -4.21 -3.09
C ILE A 112 -9.03 -3.71 -3.70
N ARG A 113 -7.96 -4.51 -3.58
CA ARG A 113 -6.67 -4.22 -4.21
C ARG A 113 -6.42 -5.07 -5.45
N LEU A 114 -6.18 -4.41 -6.59
CA LEU A 114 -5.76 -5.03 -7.85
C LEU A 114 -4.24 -4.92 -8.02
N GLY A 115 -3.58 -6.05 -8.28
CA GLY A 115 -2.18 -6.07 -8.70
C GLY A 115 -2.09 -6.17 -10.22
N ARG A 116 -1.37 -5.25 -10.88
CA ARG A 116 -1.20 -5.24 -12.35
C ARG A 116 -2.57 -5.23 -13.07
N PRO A 117 -3.35 -4.16 -12.89
CA PRO A 117 -4.70 -4.04 -13.44
C PRO A 117 -4.73 -4.21 -14.97
N SER A 118 -5.86 -4.71 -15.46
CA SER A 118 -6.26 -4.73 -16.87
C SER A 118 -7.76 -4.47 -16.92
N ALA A 119 -8.19 -3.50 -17.74
CA ALA A 119 -9.61 -3.15 -17.84
C ALA A 119 -10.46 -4.33 -18.32
N ASP A 120 -9.90 -5.17 -19.19
CA ASP A 120 -10.64 -6.26 -19.82
C ASP A 120 -10.60 -7.53 -18.96
N LEU A 121 -9.42 -7.91 -18.42
CA LEU A 121 -9.33 -9.08 -17.56
C LEU A 121 -10.11 -8.90 -16.26
N PHE A 122 -10.08 -7.69 -15.67
CA PHE A 122 -10.77 -7.40 -14.41
C PHE A 122 -12.20 -6.89 -14.61
N GLU A 123 -12.75 -6.83 -15.83
CA GLU A 123 -14.09 -6.29 -16.09
C GLU A 123 -15.18 -6.82 -15.12
N PRO A 124 -15.26 -8.13 -14.81
CA PRO A 124 -16.24 -8.63 -13.85
C PRO A 124 -16.06 -8.05 -12.44
N ALA A 125 -14.81 -7.93 -11.98
CA ALA A 125 -14.48 -7.33 -10.70
C ALA A 125 -14.81 -5.83 -10.67
N LEU A 126 -14.50 -5.10 -11.75
CA LEU A 126 -14.78 -3.67 -11.90
C LEU A 126 -16.29 -3.40 -11.84
N LYS A 127 -17.09 -4.18 -12.59
CA LYS A 127 -18.55 -4.09 -12.57
C LYS A 127 -19.14 -4.40 -11.20
N ALA A 128 -18.61 -5.41 -10.52
CA ALA A 128 -19.05 -5.73 -9.17
C ALA A 128 -18.70 -4.60 -8.19
N CYS A 129 -17.47 -4.07 -8.22
CA CYS A 129 -17.08 -2.92 -7.39
C CYS A 129 -17.97 -1.70 -7.65
N ALA A 130 -18.32 -1.43 -8.92
CA ALA A 130 -19.16 -0.30 -9.30
C ALA A 130 -20.59 -0.46 -8.75
N ARG A 131 -21.14 -1.67 -8.85
CA ARG A 131 -22.46 -2.01 -8.29
C ARG A 131 -22.50 -1.86 -6.78
N GLU A 132 -21.48 -2.36 -6.09
CA GLU A 132 -21.38 -2.33 -4.63
C GLU A 132 -20.90 -0.98 -4.08
N GLY A 133 -20.42 -0.09 -4.95
CA GLY A 133 -19.82 1.20 -4.58
C GLY A 133 -18.52 1.04 -3.77
N LEU A 134 -17.74 -0.02 -4.06
CA LEU A 134 -16.53 -0.38 -3.35
C LEU A 134 -15.28 0.23 -4.03
N PRO A 135 -14.49 1.06 -3.34
CA PRO A 135 -13.25 1.62 -3.90
C PRO A 135 -12.24 0.56 -4.31
N ILE A 136 -11.47 0.88 -5.36
CA ILE A 136 -10.42 0.00 -5.88
C ILE A 136 -9.06 0.64 -5.68
N VAL A 137 -8.20 -0.03 -4.93
CA VAL A 137 -6.79 0.31 -4.80
C VAL A 137 -6.00 -0.39 -5.89
N VAL A 138 -5.19 0.34 -6.62
CA VAL A 138 -4.52 -0.16 -7.82
C VAL A 138 -3.02 -0.02 -7.66
N LEU A 139 -2.31 -1.14 -7.71
CA LEU A 139 -0.85 -1.15 -7.82
C LEU A 139 -0.45 -1.16 -9.31
N PRO A 140 0.04 -0.04 -9.87
CA PRO A 140 0.42 0.01 -11.28
C PRO A 140 1.60 -0.93 -11.57
N PRO A 141 1.61 -1.61 -12.73
CA PRO A 141 2.77 -2.37 -13.16
C PRO A 141 3.94 -1.44 -13.50
N SER A 142 5.13 -2.02 -13.62
CA SER A 142 6.30 -1.34 -14.16
C SER A 142 6.34 -1.43 -15.67
N LYS A 143 6.87 -0.38 -16.32
CA LYS A 143 7.26 -0.41 -17.73
C LYS A 143 8.53 -1.22 -17.99
N SER A 144 9.24 -1.62 -16.94
CA SER A 144 10.43 -2.47 -17.06
C SER A 144 10.06 -3.93 -17.35
N SER A 145 11.02 -4.67 -17.88
CA SER A 145 10.88 -6.12 -18.10
C SER A 145 11.03 -6.95 -16.82
N ASP A 146 11.34 -6.34 -15.66
CA ASP A 146 11.47 -7.08 -14.40
C ASP A 146 10.07 -7.51 -13.90
N PRO A 147 9.79 -8.83 -13.81
CA PRO A 147 8.49 -9.32 -13.36
C PRO A 147 8.20 -9.02 -11.88
N ARG A 148 9.16 -8.47 -11.13
CA ARG A 148 9.01 -8.04 -9.73
C ARG A 148 8.72 -6.54 -9.62
N ALA A 149 9.08 -5.76 -10.63
CA ALA A 149 8.92 -4.32 -10.61
C ALA A 149 7.43 -3.92 -10.70
N PHE A 150 7.11 -2.84 -10.01
CA PHE A 150 5.82 -2.15 -10.04
C PHE A 150 6.07 -0.64 -10.11
N GLY A 151 5.05 0.13 -10.46
CA GLY A 151 5.14 1.58 -10.59
C GLY A 151 5.43 2.05 -12.02
N GLY A 152 4.68 3.05 -12.48
CA GLY A 152 4.99 3.79 -13.69
C GLY A 152 4.12 3.55 -14.92
N ASP A 153 3.48 2.40 -15.06
CA ASP A 153 2.51 2.18 -16.12
C ASP A 153 1.08 2.49 -15.65
N PHE A 154 0.52 3.57 -16.17
CA PHE A 154 -0.79 4.09 -15.83
C PHE A 154 -1.87 3.76 -16.87
N THR A 155 -1.53 3.06 -17.95
CA THR A 155 -2.41 2.84 -19.12
C THR A 155 -3.74 2.18 -18.72
N ALA A 156 -3.66 1.14 -17.90
CA ALA A 156 -4.85 0.45 -17.40
C ALA A 156 -5.68 1.32 -16.46
N ILE A 157 -5.05 2.15 -15.61
CA ILE A 157 -5.75 3.07 -14.71
C ILE A 157 -6.51 4.11 -15.51
N GLU A 158 -5.89 4.72 -16.53
CA GLU A 158 -6.55 5.67 -17.43
C GLU A 158 -7.76 5.03 -18.13
N THR A 159 -7.59 3.81 -18.65
CA THR A 159 -8.67 3.08 -19.34
C THR A 159 -9.84 2.81 -18.39
N ILE A 160 -9.56 2.35 -17.16
CA ILE A 160 -10.59 2.05 -16.16
C ILE A 160 -11.28 3.34 -15.71
N ALA A 161 -10.52 4.41 -15.44
CA ALA A 161 -11.06 5.69 -14.99
C ALA A 161 -12.06 6.29 -16.00
N GLN A 162 -11.76 6.19 -17.29
CA GLN A 162 -12.66 6.61 -18.37
C GLN A 162 -13.89 5.72 -18.52
N ARG A 163 -13.70 4.39 -18.44
CA ARG A 163 -14.77 3.41 -18.68
C ARG A 163 -15.76 3.34 -17.51
N TYR A 164 -15.31 3.60 -16.29
CA TYR A 164 -16.09 3.52 -15.06
C TYR A 164 -15.91 4.79 -14.22
N PRO A 165 -16.46 5.93 -14.65
CA PRO A 165 -16.32 7.21 -13.93
C PRO A 165 -16.95 7.20 -12.52
N GLU A 166 -17.83 6.24 -12.22
CA GLU A 166 -18.44 6.01 -10.91
C GLU A 166 -17.51 5.30 -9.91
N LEU A 167 -16.47 4.61 -10.39
CA LEU A 167 -15.51 3.91 -9.54
C LEU A 167 -14.49 4.88 -8.94
N THR A 168 -14.32 4.83 -7.62
CA THR A 168 -13.15 5.46 -6.98
C THR A 168 -11.93 4.56 -7.16
N LEU A 169 -10.93 5.07 -7.90
CA LEU A 169 -9.64 4.42 -8.10
C LEU A 169 -8.59 5.10 -7.23
N ILE A 170 -7.83 4.32 -6.47
CA ILE A 170 -6.76 4.82 -5.60
C ILE A 170 -5.43 4.24 -6.08
N VAL A 171 -4.57 5.08 -6.64
CA VAL A 171 -3.23 4.66 -7.07
C VAL A 171 -2.36 4.46 -5.84
N ASP A 172 -1.86 3.25 -5.67
CA ASP A 172 -1.07 2.83 -4.53
C ASP A 172 0.39 3.31 -4.65
N HIS A 173 1.07 3.62 -3.54
CA HIS A 173 2.52 3.94 -3.52
C HIS A 173 2.95 5.09 -4.43
N LEU A 174 2.15 6.16 -4.50
CA LEU A 174 2.33 7.27 -5.45
C LEU A 174 2.38 6.81 -6.92
N GLY A 175 2.03 5.55 -7.21
CA GLY A 175 2.18 4.95 -8.53
C GLY A 175 3.61 4.82 -9.03
N LEU A 176 4.61 4.99 -8.16
CA LEU A 176 6.04 5.01 -8.51
C LEU A 176 6.75 3.75 -8.03
N SER A 177 7.88 3.45 -8.68
CA SER A 177 8.77 2.37 -8.27
C SER A 177 9.34 2.67 -6.87
N GLN A 178 9.08 1.79 -5.91
CA GLN A 178 9.59 1.87 -4.55
C GLN A 178 10.18 0.52 -4.14
N TRP A 179 11.09 0.51 -3.17
CA TRP A 179 11.65 -0.73 -2.62
C TRP A 179 10.51 -1.68 -2.19
N PRO A 180 10.60 -3.01 -2.46
CA PRO A 180 11.76 -3.77 -2.93
C PRO A 180 12.06 -3.70 -4.42
N SER A 181 11.27 -2.97 -5.22
CA SER A 181 11.64 -2.71 -6.61
C SER A 181 12.85 -1.78 -6.66
N PRO A 182 13.75 -1.94 -7.67
CA PRO A 182 14.73 -0.91 -7.98
C PRO A 182 14.06 0.44 -8.15
N LEU A 183 14.72 1.51 -7.69
CA LEU A 183 14.20 2.85 -7.95
C LEU A 183 14.35 3.18 -9.44
N ASP A 184 13.52 4.10 -9.90
CA ASP A 184 13.68 4.63 -11.24
C ASP A 184 15.02 5.38 -11.38
N SER A 185 15.61 5.28 -12.57
CA SER A 185 16.74 6.10 -12.99
C SER A 185 16.35 6.90 -14.24
N PRO A 186 16.25 8.25 -14.15
CA PRO A 186 16.35 9.05 -12.93
C PRO A 186 15.18 8.78 -11.95
N PRO A 187 15.34 9.07 -10.65
CA PRO A 187 14.23 8.98 -9.69
C PRO A 187 13.01 9.78 -10.15
N PHE A 188 11.82 9.30 -9.82
CA PHE A 188 10.55 9.97 -10.18
C PHE A 188 10.32 10.14 -11.70
N LYS A 189 11.02 9.40 -12.58
CA LYS A 189 10.86 9.55 -14.05
C LYS A 189 9.41 9.42 -14.54
N GLU A 190 8.59 8.65 -13.81
CA GLU A 190 7.19 8.39 -14.15
C GLU A 190 6.20 9.38 -13.50
N LEU A 191 6.69 10.33 -12.69
CA LEU A 191 5.86 11.37 -12.07
C LEU A 191 5.00 12.14 -13.08
N PRO A 192 5.47 12.51 -14.28
CA PRO A 192 4.60 13.17 -15.26
C PRO A 192 3.35 12.35 -15.61
N GLY A 193 3.48 11.03 -15.76
CA GLY A 193 2.36 10.14 -16.05
C GLY A 193 1.35 10.08 -14.90
N LEU A 194 1.84 10.13 -13.65
CA LEU A 194 0.99 10.25 -12.47
C LEU A 194 0.22 11.57 -12.46
N LEU A 195 0.87 12.69 -12.80
CA LEU A 195 0.21 14.00 -12.82
C LEU A 195 -0.87 14.09 -13.90
N GLU A 196 -0.68 13.45 -15.06
CA GLU A 196 -1.69 13.40 -16.13
C GLU A 196 -2.99 12.68 -15.71
N LEU A 197 -2.92 11.73 -14.76
CA LEU A 197 -4.11 11.08 -14.22
C LEU A 197 -4.99 12.03 -13.39
N ALA A 198 -4.47 13.19 -12.95
CA ALA A 198 -5.21 14.13 -12.11
C ALA A 198 -6.47 14.70 -12.80
N LYS A 199 -6.50 14.67 -14.16
CA LYS A 199 -7.66 15.05 -14.98
C LYS A 199 -8.89 14.17 -14.75
N TYR A 200 -8.70 12.97 -14.19
CA TYR A 200 -9.79 12.06 -13.82
C TYR A 200 -10.24 12.34 -12.38
N PRO A 201 -11.47 12.85 -12.16
CA PRO A 201 -11.93 13.23 -10.82
C PRO A 201 -12.12 12.03 -9.88
N ASN A 202 -12.28 10.82 -10.44
CA ASN A 202 -12.44 9.57 -9.71
C ASN A 202 -11.12 8.86 -9.41
N VAL A 203 -9.97 9.48 -9.71
CA VAL A 203 -8.64 8.98 -9.37
C VAL A 203 -8.06 9.75 -8.18
N ALA A 204 -7.70 9.01 -7.13
CA ALA A 204 -7.05 9.46 -5.91
C ALA A 204 -5.68 8.77 -5.76
N ILE A 205 -4.82 9.33 -4.91
CA ILE A 205 -3.44 8.84 -4.73
C ILE A 205 -3.18 8.52 -3.27
N LYS A 206 -2.52 7.38 -3.04
CA LYS A 206 -1.94 7.07 -1.74
C LYS A 206 -0.52 7.59 -1.65
N PHE A 207 -0.28 8.51 -0.71
CA PHE A 207 1.03 8.99 -0.27
C PHE A 207 1.73 7.93 0.60
N ALA A 208 1.79 6.70 0.10
CA ALA A 208 2.41 5.58 0.78
C ALA A 208 3.89 5.43 0.40
N GLY A 209 4.74 5.27 1.42
CA GLY A 209 6.14 4.90 1.23
C GLY A 209 7.06 5.96 0.62
N ALA A 210 6.63 7.22 0.53
CA ALA A 210 7.38 8.31 -0.09
C ALA A 210 8.83 8.44 0.43
N HIS A 211 9.01 8.31 1.74
CA HIS A 211 10.30 8.36 2.43
C HIS A 211 11.33 7.33 1.93
N SER A 212 10.89 6.23 1.32
CA SER A 212 11.78 5.19 0.79
C SER A 212 12.47 5.56 -0.52
N MET A 213 11.97 6.61 -1.19
CA MET A 213 12.54 7.15 -2.42
C MET A 213 13.57 8.26 -2.17
N SER A 214 13.71 8.73 -0.93
CA SER A 214 14.66 9.78 -0.57
C SER A 214 16.09 9.25 -0.56
N GLN A 215 17.01 10.08 -1.04
CA GLN A 215 18.45 9.87 -0.97
C GLN A 215 19.09 10.75 0.12
N GLN A 216 18.31 11.60 0.79
CA GLN A 216 18.78 12.44 1.90
C GLN A 216 18.36 11.84 3.24
N PRO A 217 19.09 12.12 4.34
CA PRO A 217 18.61 11.81 5.68
C PRO A 217 17.30 12.56 5.99
N TYR A 218 16.58 12.10 7.01
CA TYR A 218 15.45 12.83 7.57
C TYR A 218 15.84 14.31 7.81
N PRO A 219 15.04 15.30 7.37
CA PRO A 219 13.62 15.18 7.02
C PRO A 219 13.28 14.88 5.55
N PHE A 220 14.21 14.36 4.74
CA PHE A 220 13.95 13.93 3.34
C PHE A 220 13.58 15.10 2.41
N ASP A 221 14.30 16.22 2.52
CA ASP A 221 13.95 17.47 1.82
C ASP A 221 13.97 17.35 0.28
N ASP A 222 14.70 16.36 -0.25
CA ASP A 222 14.75 16.02 -1.66
C ASP A 222 13.41 15.50 -2.23
N LEU A 223 12.47 15.09 -1.39
CA LEU A 223 11.15 14.61 -1.82
C LEU A 223 10.22 15.75 -2.23
N TRP A 224 10.30 16.91 -1.58
CA TRP A 224 9.30 17.97 -1.71
C TRP A 224 9.16 18.55 -3.12
N PRO A 225 10.25 18.73 -3.92
CA PRO A 225 10.14 19.08 -5.32
C PRO A 225 9.26 18.11 -6.14
N HIS A 226 9.11 16.86 -5.69
CA HIS A 226 8.30 15.83 -6.34
C HIS A 226 6.91 15.65 -5.70
N LEU A 227 6.79 15.84 -4.38
CA LEU A 227 5.51 15.67 -3.67
C LEU A 227 4.56 16.85 -3.86
N ARG A 228 5.08 18.10 -3.83
CA ARG A 228 4.24 19.31 -3.95
C ARG A 228 3.42 19.34 -5.25
N PRO A 229 3.99 19.03 -6.44
CA PRO A 229 3.20 18.94 -7.67
C PRO A 229 2.02 17.95 -7.60
N ILE A 230 2.15 16.87 -6.84
CA ILE A 230 1.07 15.89 -6.67
C ILE A 230 -0.05 16.50 -5.83
N VAL A 231 0.29 17.21 -4.74
CA VAL A 231 -0.70 17.92 -3.92
C VAL A 231 -1.41 19.00 -4.73
N ASP A 232 -0.69 19.74 -5.57
CA ASP A 232 -1.28 20.77 -6.43
C ASP A 232 -2.22 20.19 -7.49
N ALA A 233 -1.84 19.08 -8.14
CA ALA A 233 -2.63 18.48 -9.21
C ALA A 233 -3.88 17.76 -8.69
N TYR A 234 -3.76 17.05 -7.57
CA TYR A 234 -4.86 16.24 -7.04
C TYR A 234 -5.76 17.01 -6.06
N GLY A 235 -5.18 17.96 -5.32
CA GLY A 235 -5.78 18.52 -4.13
C GLY A 235 -5.77 17.51 -2.97
N ALA A 236 -5.62 18.00 -1.73
CA ALA A 236 -5.48 17.12 -0.56
C ALA A 236 -6.67 16.18 -0.34
N HIS A 237 -7.88 16.55 -0.79
CA HIS A 237 -9.10 15.74 -0.73
C HIS A 237 -9.06 14.45 -1.59
N ARG A 238 -8.05 14.28 -2.44
CA ARG A 238 -7.80 13.04 -3.21
C ARG A 238 -6.51 12.35 -2.79
N LEU A 239 -5.90 12.78 -1.68
CA LEU A 239 -4.65 12.24 -1.17
C LEU A 239 -4.84 11.58 0.19
N MET A 240 -4.30 10.38 0.35
CA MET A 240 -4.33 9.65 1.62
C MET A 240 -2.93 9.19 2.02
N TRP A 241 -2.50 9.51 3.24
CA TRP A 241 -1.22 9.09 3.76
C TRP A 241 -1.22 7.63 4.19
N GLY A 242 -0.10 6.96 3.97
CA GLY A 242 0.21 5.67 4.57
C GLY A 242 1.72 5.53 4.74
N THR A 243 2.17 4.74 5.69
CA THR A 243 3.62 4.52 5.83
C THR A 243 4.12 3.42 4.94
N ASP A 244 3.36 2.33 4.85
CA ASP A 244 3.88 1.05 4.41
C ASP A 244 5.09 0.57 5.23
N ILE A 245 5.19 0.99 6.51
CA ILE A 245 6.35 0.67 7.36
C ILE A 245 6.53 -0.84 7.58
N SER A 246 5.44 -1.60 7.49
CA SER A 246 5.41 -3.06 7.61
C SER A 246 6.25 -3.81 6.58
N ARG A 247 6.49 -3.24 5.39
CA ARG A 247 7.42 -3.83 4.41
C ARG A 247 8.87 -3.47 4.67
N PHE A 248 9.12 -2.44 5.47
CA PHE A 248 10.46 -1.96 5.81
C PHE A 248 10.92 -2.69 7.07
N TYR A 249 11.60 -3.81 6.83
CA TYR A 249 12.05 -4.71 7.88
C TYR A 249 13.08 -4.04 8.82
N THR A 250 13.22 -4.59 10.04
CA THR A 250 14.39 -4.54 10.95
C THR A 250 14.63 -3.40 11.96
N ARG A 251 13.70 -2.48 12.27
CA ARG A 251 13.94 -1.58 13.43
C ARG A 251 13.38 -2.06 14.78
N VAL A 252 12.37 -2.94 14.79
CA VAL A 252 11.92 -3.63 16.04
C VAL A 252 11.37 -5.05 15.81
N GLY A 253 11.40 -5.60 14.58
CA GLY A 253 10.83 -6.93 14.27
C GLY A 253 11.83 -7.82 13.53
N PHE A 254 11.93 -9.08 13.95
CA PHE A 254 12.85 -10.05 13.34
C PHE A 254 12.16 -10.79 12.17
N SER A 255 12.97 -11.44 11.32
CA SER A 255 12.56 -12.04 10.04
C SER A 255 11.63 -13.27 10.18
N LYS A 256 10.70 -13.42 9.22
CA LYS A 256 10.01 -14.66 8.85
C LYS A 256 10.02 -15.00 7.35
N PHE A 257 10.56 -14.13 6.49
CA PHE A 257 10.68 -14.52 5.09
C PHE A 257 11.77 -15.58 5.00
N PRO A 258 11.51 -16.75 4.36
CA PRO A 258 12.54 -17.74 4.17
C PRO A 258 13.70 -17.05 3.46
N THR A 259 14.89 -17.18 4.03
CA THR A 259 16.13 -17.02 3.28
C THR A 259 15.92 -17.75 1.95
N PRO A 260 16.04 -17.08 0.79
CA PRO A 260 15.91 -17.79 -0.46
C PRO A 260 16.90 -18.95 -0.47
N GLY A 261 16.50 -20.09 -1.05
CA GLY A 261 17.41 -21.22 -1.23
C GLY A 261 18.71 -20.77 -1.93
N PRO A 262 19.81 -21.52 -1.77
CA PRO A 262 21.10 -21.15 -2.34
C PRO A 262 20.96 -20.79 -3.83
N GLY A 263 21.27 -19.54 -4.18
CA GLY A 263 21.23 -19.02 -5.57
C GLY A 263 20.14 -17.98 -5.89
N GLN A 264 19.25 -17.63 -4.95
CA GLN A 264 18.28 -16.55 -5.16
C GLN A 264 18.64 -15.29 -4.35
N ASN A 265 19.39 -14.37 -4.94
CA ASN A 265 19.68 -13.07 -4.32
C ASN A 265 18.47 -12.14 -4.43
N GLN A 266 17.56 -12.23 -3.47
CA GLN A 266 16.65 -11.11 -3.17
C GLN A 266 17.27 -10.37 -1.97
N PRO A 267 17.74 -9.12 -2.14
CA PRO A 267 18.29 -8.37 -1.01
C PRO A 267 17.18 -8.14 0.02
N THR A 268 17.34 -8.76 1.17
CA THR A 268 16.55 -8.41 2.35
C THR A 268 17.06 -7.08 2.90
N TYR A 269 16.24 -6.32 3.61
CA TYR A 269 16.73 -5.14 4.32
C TYR A 269 17.81 -5.50 5.38
N LEU A 270 17.92 -6.79 5.78
CA LEU A 270 19.00 -7.30 6.63
C LEU A 270 20.36 -7.37 5.93
N ASP A 271 20.41 -7.64 4.62
CA ASP A 271 21.68 -7.61 3.87
C ASP A 271 22.28 -6.19 3.87
N GLY A 272 21.43 -5.16 3.96
CA GLY A 272 21.83 -3.75 4.10
C GLY A 272 22.17 -3.28 5.52
N ILE A 273 22.03 -4.12 6.55
CA ILE A 273 22.47 -3.77 7.92
C ILE A 273 23.72 -4.55 8.34
N ALA A 274 23.86 -5.80 7.91
CA ALA A 274 25.01 -6.62 8.27
C ALA A 274 26.21 -6.47 7.32
N SER A 275 26.01 -5.99 6.09
CA SER A 275 27.11 -5.73 5.16
C SER A 275 26.76 -4.53 4.28
N GLU A 276 27.24 -3.35 4.69
CA GLU A 276 27.28 -2.13 3.89
C GLU A 276 25.90 -1.66 3.38
N LEU A 277 25.49 -0.48 3.85
CA LEU A 277 24.35 0.29 3.38
C LEU A 277 24.53 0.61 1.88
N VAL A 278 24.42 -0.35 0.98
CA VAL A 278 24.64 -0.18 -0.45
C VAL A 278 23.64 -1.09 -1.14
N ARG A 279 22.62 -0.50 -1.78
CA ARG A 279 21.84 -1.22 -2.78
C ARG A 279 22.84 -1.71 -3.83
N PRO A 280 22.80 -2.98 -4.28
CA PRO A 280 23.78 -3.52 -5.21
C PRO A 280 24.08 -2.61 -6.41
N ASP A 281 23.11 -1.80 -6.83
CA ASP A 281 23.20 -0.90 -7.98
C ASP A 281 22.89 0.59 -7.71
N ASP A 282 22.43 1.00 -6.51
CA ASP A 282 21.84 2.35 -6.27
C ASP A 282 22.35 3.13 -5.03
N GLY A 283 23.48 2.74 -4.41
CA GLY A 283 24.05 3.48 -3.28
C GLY A 283 23.29 3.30 -1.94
N PRO A 284 23.55 4.13 -0.91
CA PRO A 284 23.08 3.85 0.45
C PRO A 284 21.59 3.99 0.68
N VAL A 285 21.00 2.97 1.33
CA VAL A 285 19.63 3.03 1.84
C VAL A 285 19.61 3.99 3.03
N VAL A 286 18.86 5.07 2.94
CA VAL A 286 18.59 5.94 4.09
C VAL A 286 17.61 5.24 5.02
N PRO A 287 18.04 4.82 6.22
CA PRO A 287 17.19 4.02 7.07
C PRO A 287 16.18 4.92 7.80
N HIS A 288 14.90 4.74 7.49
CA HIS A 288 13.78 5.48 8.07
C HIS A 288 13.02 4.63 9.11
N ASN A 289 12.19 5.27 9.95
CA ASN A 289 11.33 4.58 10.92
C ASN A 289 9.90 5.13 10.84
N TYR A 290 8.98 4.52 11.57
CA TYR A 290 7.57 4.93 11.58
C TYR A 290 7.41 6.43 11.92
N ALA A 291 8.13 6.92 12.93
CA ALA A 291 8.08 8.32 13.31
C ALA A 291 8.57 9.24 12.18
N GLN A 292 9.68 8.91 11.52
CA GLN A 292 10.20 9.68 10.38
C GLN A 292 9.24 9.65 9.18
N ALA A 293 8.62 8.51 8.90
CA ALA A 293 7.61 8.36 7.86
C ALA A 293 6.35 9.21 8.11
N LEU A 294 6.00 9.47 9.37
CA LEU A 294 4.91 10.37 9.75
C LEU A 294 5.35 11.85 9.79
N PHE A 295 6.39 12.15 10.56
CA PHE A 295 6.75 13.53 10.89
C PHE A 295 7.36 14.31 9.73
N HIS A 296 7.97 13.66 8.74
CA HIS A 296 8.48 14.38 7.55
C HIS A 296 7.36 15.06 6.75
N LEU A 297 6.12 14.54 6.80
CA LEU A 297 4.94 15.17 6.19
C LEU A 297 4.18 16.01 7.21
N LYS A 298 3.95 15.45 8.42
CA LYS A 298 3.12 16.09 9.45
C LYS A 298 3.72 17.40 9.97
N GLU A 299 5.04 17.49 10.10
CA GLU A 299 5.73 18.68 10.62
C GLU A 299 6.30 19.59 9.51
N SER A 300 6.14 19.20 8.23
CA SER A 300 6.61 20.01 7.10
C SER A 300 5.84 21.32 6.95
N ASP A 301 6.52 22.37 6.52
CA ASP A 301 5.94 23.66 6.15
C ASP A 301 5.40 23.70 4.71
N GLN A 302 5.65 22.65 3.92
CA GLN A 302 5.21 22.51 2.52
C GLN A 302 3.72 22.15 2.39
N LEU A 303 3.08 21.82 3.51
CA LEU A 303 1.64 21.54 3.62
C LEU A 303 1.01 22.50 4.62
N SER A 304 -0.10 23.12 4.22
CA SER A 304 -0.99 23.85 5.11
C SER A 304 -1.62 22.93 6.16
N VAL A 305 -2.18 23.52 7.23
CA VAL A 305 -2.92 22.77 8.26
C VAL A 305 -4.10 22.03 7.66
N GLU A 306 -4.84 22.65 6.74
CA GLU A 306 -5.98 22.02 6.08
C GLU A 306 -5.57 20.84 5.19
N GLU A 307 -4.51 20.98 4.40
CA GLU A 307 -4.01 19.88 3.57
C GLU A 307 -3.59 18.68 4.45
N LYS A 308 -2.98 18.92 5.61
CA LYS A 308 -2.64 17.86 6.56
C LYS A 308 -3.90 17.15 7.08
N GLU A 309 -4.95 17.89 7.46
CA GLU A 309 -6.20 17.29 7.95
C GLU A 309 -6.87 16.38 6.91
N TRP A 310 -6.81 16.79 5.63
CA TRP A 310 -7.27 15.97 4.53
C TRP A 310 -6.39 14.73 4.32
N ILE A 311 -5.09 14.92 4.13
CA ILE A 311 -4.14 13.85 3.78
C ILE A 311 -4.08 12.77 4.86
N PHE A 312 -4.08 13.14 6.15
CA PHE A 312 -3.93 12.20 7.25
C PHE A 312 -5.24 11.56 7.72
N GLY A 313 -6.40 12.05 7.29
CA GLY A 313 -7.67 11.60 7.86
C GLY A 313 -8.86 11.76 6.94
N ARG A 314 -9.27 13.00 6.65
CA ARG A 314 -10.58 13.25 6.02
C ARG A 314 -10.74 12.58 4.67
N THR A 315 -9.70 12.56 3.84
CA THR A 315 -9.75 11.88 2.55
C THR A 315 -10.04 10.39 2.70
N ILE A 316 -9.45 9.74 3.71
CA ILE A 316 -9.68 8.32 3.97
C ILE A 316 -11.11 8.12 4.47
N GLN A 317 -11.58 8.96 5.39
CA GLN A 317 -12.96 8.88 5.90
C GLN A 317 -13.99 9.03 4.78
N GLU A 318 -13.76 9.94 3.83
CA GLU A 318 -14.68 10.20 2.71
C GLU A 318 -14.58 9.14 1.60
N LEU A 319 -13.38 8.90 1.06
CA LEU A 319 -13.22 8.00 -0.09
C LEU A 319 -13.43 6.53 0.28
N LEU A 320 -13.04 6.13 1.50
CA LEU A 320 -13.21 4.76 1.98
C LEU A 320 -14.46 4.56 2.84
N ARG A 321 -15.24 5.63 3.10
CA ARG A 321 -16.49 5.59 3.90
C ARG A 321 -16.28 5.03 5.31
N TRP A 322 -15.16 5.38 5.95
CA TRP A 322 -14.82 4.94 7.30
C TRP A 322 -14.80 6.11 8.29
N PRO A 323 -15.93 6.39 8.99
CA PRO A 323 -16.10 7.60 9.81
C PRO A 323 -15.20 7.66 11.04
#